data_AF-A0A9X0PV24-F1
#
_entry.id   AF-A0A9X0PV24-F1
#
_cell.length_a   1.000
_cell.length_b   1.000
_cell.length_c   1.000
_cell.angle_alpha   90.00
_cell.angle_beta   90.00
_cell.angle_gamma   90.00
#
_symmetry.space_group_name_H-M   'P 1'
#
loop_
_entity.id
_entity.type
_entity.pdbx_description
1 polymer ?
#
loop_
_entity_poly.entity_id
_entity_poly.type
_entity_poly.pdbx_seq_one_letter_code
_entity_poly.pdbx_strand_id
1 'polypeptide(L)'
;MSLLEYISDEDLFNEVETLLTKAKKKKDAAEKTFTSNVIDPFGALFEAPGFSSHEEWRNSELARQQQKTIQNHVGTFHQKILGHVEGWRDMGIGGIVDLLNEERRIIAEVKNKYSTVTGGDLADKYKGLDELVSPKHSRFKDYCAYFVNIIPRKPIRYNSPFTPSNKGSGTLCPSNPNIRIIDGASFYELVTGRPDALQELHSALPHAIEYILSERLGQQGFSIPDKDSFIKYFGLAYG
;
A
#
# COMPACT_ATOMS: atom_id res chain seq x y z
N MET A 1 2.97 9.88 -26.05
CA MET A 1 3.79 10.10 -24.84
C MET A 1 3.29 9.10 -23.81
N SER A 2 4.17 8.38 -23.15
CA SER A 2 3.77 7.47 -22.07
C SER A 2 3.29 8.27 -20.86
N LEU A 3 2.41 7.67 -20.05
CA LEU A 3 1.90 8.26 -18.82
C LEU A 3 2.95 8.31 -17.72
N LEU A 4 3.86 7.33 -17.71
CA LEU A 4 4.99 7.23 -16.80
C LEU A 4 6.24 6.86 -17.60
N GLU A 5 7.41 7.30 -17.12
CA GLU A 5 8.70 7.02 -17.79
C GLU A 5 9.36 5.71 -17.32
N TYR A 6 8.88 5.13 -16.21
CA TYR A 6 9.51 3.99 -15.53
C TYR A 6 8.72 2.68 -15.60
N ILE A 7 7.52 2.69 -16.21
CA ILE A 7 6.74 1.49 -16.57
C ILE A 7 5.99 1.75 -17.88
N SER A 8 5.52 0.69 -18.55
CA SER A 8 4.69 0.83 -19.74
C SER A 8 3.26 1.26 -19.38
N ASP A 9 2.57 1.95 -20.30
CA ASP A 9 1.16 2.30 -20.13
C ASP A 9 0.28 1.05 -19.98
N GLU A 10 0.64 -0.02 -20.68
CA GLU A 10 -0.11 -1.28 -20.63
C GLU A 10 0.01 -1.95 -19.25
N ASP A 11 1.19 -1.96 -18.63
CA ASP A 11 1.36 -2.45 -17.26
C ASP A 11 0.57 -1.60 -16.27
N LEU A 12 0.63 -0.27 -16.39
CA LEU A 12 -0.18 0.63 -15.56
C LEU A 12 -1.68 0.31 -15.71
N PHE A 13 -2.18 0.21 -16.94
CA PHE A 13 -3.58 -0.08 -17.22
C PHE A 13 -4.01 -1.45 -16.69
N ASN A 14 -3.20 -2.49 -16.86
CA ASN A 14 -3.50 -3.83 -16.36
C ASN A 14 -3.61 -3.87 -14.83
N GLU A 15 -2.74 -3.16 -14.12
CA GLU A 15 -2.80 -3.11 -12.64
C GLU A 15 -3.99 -2.27 -12.15
N VAL A 16 -4.32 -1.16 -12.83
CA VAL A 16 -5.53 -0.36 -12.56
C VAL A 16 -6.80 -1.17 -12.79
N GLU A 17 -6.91 -1.87 -13.91
CA GLU A 17 -8.03 -2.76 -14.25
C GLU A 17 -8.20 -3.88 -13.24
N THR A 18 -7.09 -4.51 -12.84
CA THR A 18 -7.09 -5.57 -11.82
C THR A 18 -7.66 -5.06 -10.50
N LEU A 19 -7.22 -3.88 -10.04
CA LEU A 19 -7.72 -3.28 -8.80
C LEU A 19 -9.21 -2.93 -8.90
N LEU A 20 -9.63 -2.24 -9.97
CA LEU A 20 -11.02 -1.83 -10.17
C LEU A 20 -11.96 -3.05 -10.28
N THR A 21 -11.55 -4.10 -10.97
CA THR A 21 -12.31 -5.34 -11.09
C THR A 21 -12.46 -6.04 -9.74
N LYS A 22 -11.39 -6.12 -8.93
CA LYS A 22 -11.45 -6.69 -7.58
C LYS A 22 -12.33 -5.85 -6.65
N ALA A 23 -12.25 -4.53 -6.73
CA ALA A 23 -13.10 -3.63 -5.97
C ALA A 23 -14.58 -3.80 -6.34
N LYS A 24 -14.91 -3.86 -7.64
CA LYS A 24 -16.27 -4.09 -8.15
C LYS A 24 -16.83 -5.45 -7.70
N LYS A 25 -16.09 -6.55 -7.92
CA LYS A 25 -16.49 -7.89 -7.47
C LYS A 25 -16.78 -7.95 -5.98
N LYS A 26 -15.98 -7.26 -5.16
CA LYS A 26 -16.17 -7.18 -3.71
C LYS A 26 -17.37 -6.34 -3.32
N LYS A 27 -17.62 -5.22 -4.00
CA LYS A 27 -18.82 -4.40 -3.82
C LYS A 27 -20.08 -5.22 -4.12
N ASP A 28 -20.12 -5.90 -5.27
CA ASP A 28 -21.26 -6.72 -5.70
C ASP A 28 -21.50 -7.92 -4.76
N ALA A 29 -20.45 -8.46 -4.15
CA ALA A 29 -20.57 -9.52 -3.16
C ALA A 29 -21.05 -9.03 -1.79
N ALA A 30 -20.67 -7.82 -1.37
CA ALA A 30 -20.92 -7.28 -0.04
C ALA A 30 -22.41 -7.16 0.29
N GLU A 31 -23.27 -6.82 -0.69
CA GLU A 31 -24.72 -6.77 -0.50
C GLU A 31 -25.30 -8.13 -0.06
N LYS A 32 -24.68 -9.23 -0.49
CA LYS A 32 -25.11 -10.60 -0.17
C LYS A 32 -24.48 -11.16 1.11
N THR A 33 -23.47 -10.50 1.67
CA THR A 33 -22.61 -11.07 2.74
C THR A 33 -22.46 -10.16 3.97
N PHE A 34 -23.34 -9.19 4.18
CA PHE A 34 -23.29 -8.34 5.37
C PHE A 34 -23.19 -9.12 6.69
N THR A 35 -23.77 -10.32 6.76
CA THR A 35 -23.75 -11.20 7.95
C THR A 35 -22.56 -12.16 8.01
N SER A 36 -21.72 -12.27 6.96
CA SER A 36 -20.57 -13.18 6.98
C SER A 36 -19.32 -12.57 7.62
N ASN A 37 -19.25 -11.23 7.68
CA ASN A 37 -18.24 -10.54 8.47
C ASN A 37 -18.76 -10.39 9.90
N VAL A 38 -17.93 -10.72 10.89
CA VAL A 38 -18.30 -10.60 12.30
C VAL A 38 -18.53 -9.12 12.62
N ILE A 39 -19.77 -8.80 12.96
CA ILE A 39 -20.16 -7.51 13.53
C ILE A 39 -19.87 -7.57 15.03
N ASP A 40 -19.31 -6.50 15.60
CA ASP A 40 -19.21 -6.34 17.04
C ASP A 40 -20.56 -5.85 17.59
N PRO A 41 -21.33 -6.69 18.30
CA PRO A 41 -22.64 -6.30 18.80
C PRO A 41 -22.57 -5.24 19.90
N PHE A 42 -21.44 -5.12 20.61
CA PHE A 42 -21.25 -4.10 21.63
C PHE A 42 -20.83 -2.78 20.98
N GLY A 43 -19.85 -2.83 20.07
CA GLY A 43 -19.41 -1.66 19.29
C GLY A 43 -20.58 -0.99 18.55
N ALA A 44 -21.44 -1.78 17.91
CA ALA A 44 -22.62 -1.28 17.21
C ALA A 44 -23.57 -0.45 18.12
N LEU A 45 -23.77 -0.88 19.37
CA LEU A 45 -24.61 -0.15 20.33
C LEU A 45 -23.99 1.18 20.78
N PHE A 46 -22.67 1.23 20.91
CA PHE A 46 -21.95 2.47 21.25
C PHE A 46 -21.86 3.44 20.07
N GLU A 47 -21.88 2.94 18.84
CA GLU A 47 -21.90 3.76 17.62
C GLU A 47 -23.30 4.29 17.28
N ALA A 48 -24.36 3.56 17.66
CA ALA A 48 -25.75 3.88 17.30
C ALA A 48 -26.18 5.34 17.55
N PRO A 49 -25.79 6.04 18.65
CA PRO A 49 -26.15 7.44 18.86
C PRO A 49 -25.61 8.41 17.80
N GLY A 50 -24.59 8.01 17.03
CA GLY A 50 -24.01 8.81 15.95
C GLY A 50 -24.77 8.74 14.63
N PHE A 51 -25.83 7.94 14.55
CA PHE A 51 -26.58 7.70 13.31
C PHE A 51 -28.08 7.96 13.51
N SER A 52 -28.75 8.39 12.45
CA SER A 52 -30.18 8.70 12.48
C SER A 52 -31.04 7.43 12.41
N SER A 53 -30.47 6.31 11.95
CA SER A 53 -31.14 5.01 11.92
C SER A 53 -30.14 3.84 11.92
N HIS A 54 -30.63 2.64 12.24
CA HIS A 54 -29.85 1.40 12.08
C HIS A 54 -29.44 1.15 10.62
N GLU A 55 -30.27 1.55 9.65
CA GLU A 55 -29.93 1.40 8.23
C GLU A 55 -28.76 2.30 7.82
N GLU A 56 -28.74 3.53 8.33
CA GLU A 56 -27.63 4.46 8.10
C GLU A 56 -26.32 3.93 8.70
N TRP A 57 -26.37 3.45 9.95
CA TRP A 57 -25.22 2.80 10.60
C TRP A 57 -24.74 1.58 9.79
N ARG A 58 -25.68 0.71 9.37
CA ARG A 58 -25.38 -0.47 8.56
C ARG A 58 -24.69 -0.12 7.24
N ASN A 59 -25.16 0.92 6.56
CA ASN A 59 -24.55 1.39 5.31
C ASN A 59 -23.15 1.96 5.53
N SER A 60 -22.93 2.67 6.65
CA SER A 60 -21.60 3.14 7.06
C SER A 60 -20.64 1.98 7.35
N GLU A 61 -21.09 0.95 8.08
CA GLU A 61 -20.29 -0.23 8.39
C GLU A 61 -19.94 -1.05 7.13
N LEU A 62 -20.90 -1.19 6.21
CA LEU A 62 -20.65 -1.78 4.88
C LEU A 62 -19.57 -1.00 4.11
N ALA A 63 -19.67 0.33 4.07
CA ALA A 63 -18.69 1.17 3.41
C ALA A 63 -17.29 1.03 4.05
N ARG A 64 -17.21 0.97 5.38
CA ARG A 64 -15.96 0.74 6.12
C ARG A 64 -15.30 -0.60 5.77
N GLN A 65 -16.09 -1.67 5.68
CA GLN A 65 -15.59 -3.00 5.29
C GLN A 65 -15.08 -3.01 3.84
N GLN A 66 -15.80 -2.36 2.92
CA GLN A 66 -15.37 -2.18 1.53
C GLN A 66 -14.06 -1.38 1.45
N GLN A 67 -13.95 -0.28 2.23
CA GLN A 67 -12.75 0.54 2.29
C GLN A 67 -11.53 -0.25 2.74
N LYS A 68 -11.66 -1.10 3.77
CA LYS A 68 -10.56 -1.99 4.24
C LYS A 68 -10.08 -2.91 3.11
N THR A 69 -11.03 -3.43 2.32
CA THR A 69 -10.70 -4.28 1.18
C THR A 69 -9.97 -3.51 0.09
N ILE A 70 -10.43 -2.31 -0.27
CA ILE A 70 -9.77 -1.44 -1.25
C ILE A 70 -8.35 -1.10 -0.79
N GLN A 71 -8.16 -0.74 0.48
CA GLN A 71 -6.85 -0.41 1.04
C GLN A 71 -5.83 -1.56 0.92
N ASN A 72 -6.28 -2.81 1.07
CA ASN A 72 -5.42 -3.98 0.85
C ASN A 72 -5.00 -4.11 -0.61
N HIS A 73 -5.94 -3.91 -1.54
CA HIS A 73 -5.65 -3.96 -2.97
C HIS A 73 -4.75 -2.82 -3.44
N VAL A 74 -4.87 -1.63 -2.86
CA VAL A 74 -3.95 -0.51 -3.10
C VAL A 74 -2.53 -0.86 -2.65
N GLY A 75 -2.37 -1.57 -1.53
CA GLY A 75 -1.06 -2.09 -1.11
C GLY A 75 -0.43 -3.01 -2.15
N THR A 76 -1.18 -3.99 -2.65
CA THR A 76 -0.73 -4.87 -3.73
C THR A 76 -0.47 -4.12 -5.04
N PHE A 77 -1.25 -3.08 -5.34
CA PHE A 77 -1.04 -2.24 -6.51
C PHE A 77 0.33 -1.56 -6.49
N HIS A 78 0.75 -0.97 -5.36
CA HIS A 78 2.10 -0.39 -5.24
C HIS A 78 3.20 -1.43 -5.44
N GLN A 79 3.05 -2.62 -4.84
CA GLN A 79 3.97 -3.74 -5.04
C GLN A 79 4.08 -4.13 -6.52
N LYS A 80 2.95 -4.24 -7.23
CA LYS A 80 2.93 -4.59 -8.65
C LYS A 80 3.57 -3.52 -9.53
N ILE A 81 3.19 -2.25 -9.33
CA ILE A 81 3.75 -1.12 -10.09
C ILE A 81 5.27 -1.05 -9.94
N LEU A 82 5.78 -1.18 -8.71
CA LEU A 82 7.22 -1.16 -8.46
C LEU A 82 7.92 -2.42 -9.00
N GLY A 83 7.22 -3.55 -9.06
CA GLY A 83 7.71 -4.80 -9.64
C GLY A 83 7.82 -4.78 -11.17
N HIS A 84 7.17 -3.84 -11.86
CA HIS A 84 7.31 -3.63 -13.31
C HIS A 84 8.48 -2.71 -13.69
N VAL A 85 9.12 -2.06 -12.71
CA VAL A 85 10.29 -1.20 -12.94
C VAL A 85 11.51 -2.08 -13.27
N GLU A 86 12.32 -1.65 -14.23
CA GLU A 86 13.50 -2.40 -14.67
C GLU A 86 14.42 -2.79 -13.49
N GLY A 87 14.81 -4.06 -13.44
CA GLY A 87 15.64 -4.63 -12.38
C GLY A 87 14.89 -4.99 -11.08
N TRP A 88 13.61 -4.63 -10.97
CA TRP A 88 12.76 -5.01 -9.85
C TRP A 88 11.87 -6.19 -10.21
N ARG A 89 11.47 -6.95 -9.18
CA ARG A 89 10.50 -8.03 -9.31
C ARG A 89 9.54 -8.04 -8.13
N ASP A 90 8.26 -8.18 -8.45
CA ASP A 90 7.24 -8.57 -7.49
C ASP A 90 7.43 -10.05 -7.11
N MET A 91 7.52 -10.31 -5.81
CA MET A 91 7.68 -11.65 -5.24
C MET A 91 6.35 -12.35 -4.96
N GLY A 92 5.22 -11.66 -5.15
CA GLY A 92 3.88 -12.17 -5.01
C GLY A 92 3.39 -12.28 -3.56
N ILE A 93 2.10 -12.61 -3.42
CA ILE A 93 1.46 -12.77 -2.11
C ILE A 93 2.00 -14.04 -1.43
N GLY A 94 2.49 -13.90 -0.20
CA GLY A 94 3.10 -15.01 0.55
C GLY A 94 4.56 -15.28 0.17
N GLY A 95 5.16 -14.41 -0.66
CA GLY A 95 6.60 -14.36 -0.84
C GLY A 95 7.32 -14.02 0.47
N ILE A 96 8.63 -14.25 0.48
CA ILE A 96 9.49 -13.96 1.64
C ILE A 96 9.49 -12.46 2.00
N VAL A 97 9.36 -11.62 0.97
CA VAL A 97 9.20 -10.16 0.97
C VAL A 97 8.32 -9.77 -0.21
N ASP A 98 7.91 -8.51 -0.34
CA ASP A 98 7.05 -8.05 -1.43
C ASP A 98 7.83 -7.75 -2.73
N LEU A 99 9.04 -7.17 -2.61
CA LEU A 99 9.86 -6.73 -3.74
C LEU A 99 11.32 -7.19 -3.62
N LEU A 100 11.95 -7.45 -4.76
CA LEU A 100 13.35 -7.84 -4.88
C LEU A 100 14.04 -7.11 -6.04
N ASN A 101 15.24 -6.60 -5.80
CA ASN A 101 16.20 -6.20 -6.82
C ASN A 101 17.53 -6.92 -6.55
N GLU A 102 17.89 -7.90 -7.39
CA GLU A 102 19.08 -8.73 -7.16
C GLU A 102 20.38 -7.98 -7.41
N GLU A 103 20.41 -7.12 -8.43
CA GLU A 103 21.60 -6.35 -8.82
C GLU A 103 21.99 -5.35 -7.73
N ARG A 104 21.01 -4.59 -7.23
CA ARG A 104 21.20 -3.62 -6.14
C ARG A 104 21.22 -4.28 -4.76
N ARG A 105 20.94 -5.58 -4.69
CA ARG A 105 20.84 -6.37 -3.46
C ARG A 105 19.86 -5.77 -2.46
N ILE A 106 18.63 -5.51 -2.93
CA ILE A 106 17.56 -4.91 -2.13
C ILE A 106 16.37 -5.86 -2.03
N ILE A 107 15.83 -5.96 -0.82
CA ILE A 107 14.52 -6.55 -0.56
C ILE A 107 13.63 -5.53 0.13
N ALA A 108 12.32 -5.58 -0.10
CA ALA A 108 11.40 -4.67 0.56
C ALA A 108 10.06 -5.33 0.93
N GLU A 109 9.57 -4.97 2.11
CA GLU A 109 8.21 -5.19 2.57
C GLU A 109 7.45 -3.85 2.46
N VAL A 110 6.36 -3.83 1.70
CA VAL A 110 5.58 -2.63 1.41
C VAL A 110 4.31 -2.60 2.26
N LYS A 111 4.04 -1.44 2.85
CA LYS A 111 2.79 -1.10 3.52
C LYS A 111 2.17 0.11 2.86
N ASN A 112 0.88 0.03 2.54
CA ASN A 112 0.14 1.11 1.90
C ASN A 112 0.18 2.42 2.72
N LYS A 113 0.10 2.32 4.04
CA LYS A 113 0.23 3.49 4.93
C LYS A 113 0.98 3.11 6.18
N TYR A 114 1.51 4.11 6.88
CA TYR A 114 2.06 3.95 8.21
C TYR A 114 1.12 3.10 9.07
N SER A 115 1.67 2.02 9.62
CA SER A 115 0.89 1.09 10.43
C SER A 115 0.69 1.66 11.84
N THR A 116 -0.57 1.70 12.30
CA THR A 116 -0.91 2.01 13.69
C THR A 116 -0.74 0.80 14.62
N VAL A 117 -0.21 -0.32 14.11
CA VAL A 117 0.07 -1.51 14.91
C VAL A 117 1.04 -1.19 16.04
N THR A 118 0.91 -1.96 17.11
CA THR A 118 1.72 -1.74 18.30
C THR A 118 3.19 -2.07 18.05
N GLY A 119 4.11 -1.57 18.89
CA GLY A 119 5.55 -1.82 18.72
C GLY A 119 5.94 -3.31 18.58
N GLY A 120 5.17 -4.23 19.17
CA GLY A 120 5.39 -5.68 19.05
C GLY A 120 5.38 -6.16 17.60
N ASP A 121 4.35 -5.81 16.84
CA ASP A 121 4.21 -6.24 15.44
C ASP A 121 5.33 -5.66 14.55
N LEU A 122 5.77 -4.43 14.85
CA LEU A 122 6.92 -3.82 14.16
C LEU A 122 8.24 -4.52 14.53
N ALA A 123 8.41 -4.92 15.79
CA ALA A 123 9.58 -5.68 16.22
C ALA A 123 9.64 -7.07 15.56
N ASP A 124 8.50 -7.72 15.35
CA ASP A 124 8.45 -8.99 14.62
C ASP A 124 8.75 -8.81 13.13
N LYS A 125 8.32 -7.70 12.52
CA LYS A 125 8.75 -7.33 11.17
C LYS A 125 10.25 -7.06 11.09
N TYR A 126 10.82 -6.37 12.08
CA TYR A 126 12.28 -6.20 12.16
C TYR A 126 13.01 -7.55 12.20
N LYS A 127 12.59 -8.46 13.09
CA LYS A 127 13.21 -9.78 13.24
C LYS A 127 13.13 -10.58 11.93
N GLY A 128 11.96 -10.58 11.28
CA GLY A 128 11.79 -11.25 9.99
C GLY A 128 12.75 -10.72 8.93
N LEU A 129 12.94 -9.39 8.84
CA LEU A 129 13.92 -8.82 7.91
C LEU A 129 15.36 -9.15 8.32
N ASP A 130 15.69 -9.14 9.61
CA ASP A 130 17.01 -9.49 10.14
C ASP A 130 17.38 -10.95 9.85
N GLU A 131 16.44 -11.88 10.01
CA GLU A 131 16.59 -13.30 9.64
C GLU A 131 16.88 -13.50 8.15
N LEU A 132 16.49 -12.55 7.30
CA LEU A 132 16.79 -12.58 5.87
C LEU A 132 18.16 -12.00 5.56
N VAL A 133 18.61 -10.92 6.21
CA VAL A 133 19.83 -10.21 5.78
C VAL A 133 21.08 -10.52 6.60
N SER A 134 20.93 -11.02 7.81
CA SER A 134 22.02 -11.19 8.77
C SER A 134 22.66 -12.59 8.80
N PRO A 135 21.91 -13.71 8.73
CA PRO A 135 22.49 -15.05 8.82
C PRO A 135 23.43 -15.37 7.65
N LYS A 136 24.61 -15.94 7.95
CA LYS A 136 25.64 -16.29 6.95
C LYS A 136 25.16 -17.21 5.82
N HIS A 137 24.17 -18.06 6.10
CA HIS A 137 23.62 -19.01 5.14
C HIS A 137 22.40 -18.44 4.39
N SER A 138 21.96 -17.23 4.71
CA SER A 138 20.81 -16.62 4.03
C SER A 138 21.18 -16.26 2.59
N ARG A 139 20.25 -16.51 1.66
CA ARG A 139 20.34 -16.04 0.28
C ARG A 139 20.46 -14.51 0.19
N PHE A 140 19.84 -13.79 1.12
CA PHE A 140 19.84 -12.33 1.15
C PHE A 140 20.90 -11.77 2.10
N LYS A 141 21.94 -12.55 2.43
CA LYS A 141 23.06 -12.07 3.24
C LYS A 141 23.63 -10.77 2.66
N ASP A 142 23.77 -9.74 3.49
CA ASP A 142 24.26 -8.40 3.14
C ASP A 142 23.40 -7.66 2.08
N TYR A 143 22.14 -8.05 1.91
CA TYR A 143 21.16 -7.22 1.20
C TYR A 143 20.69 -6.10 2.12
N CYS A 144 20.23 -5.00 1.53
CA CYS A 144 19.50 -3.96 2.26
C CYS A 144 17.99 -4.27 2.24
N ALA A 145 17.42 -4.50 3.41
CA ALA A 145 15.99 -4.68 3.62
C ALA A 145 15.30 -3.36 3.95
N TYR A 146 14.23 -3.05 3.23
CA TYR A 146 13.39 -1.88 3.48
C TYR A 146 12.01 -2.27 4.01
N PHE A 147 11.62 -1.69 5.13
CA PHE A 147 10.23 -1.61 5.55
C PHE A 147 9.65 -0.29 5.05
N VAL A 148 8.84 -0.37 4.00
CA VAL A 148 8.33 0.80 3.27
C VAL A 148 6.94 1.14 3.77
N ASN A 149 6.72 2.38 4.19
CA ASN A 149 5.36 2.92 4.33
C ASN A 149 5.13 3.87 3.16
N ILE A 150 4.24 3.51 2.23
CA ILE A 150 3.92 4.38 1.10
C ILE A 150 3.43 5.71 1.65
N ILE A 151 2.25 5.75 2.28
CA ILE A 151 1.77 6.97 2.95
C ILE A 151 2.42 7.12 4.33
N PRO A 152 3.26 8.15 4.57
CA PRO A 152 3.93 8.35 5.84
C PRO A 152 2.96 8.87 6.93
N ARG A 153 3.37 8.80 8.21
CA ARG A 153 2.58 9.32 9.33
C ARG A 153 2.50 10.85 9.34
N LYS A 154 3.57 11.49 8.90
CA LYS A 154 3.73 12.94 8.78
C LYS A 154 4.26 13.24 7.38
N PRO A 155 3.96 14.41 6.80
CA PRO A 155 4.47 14.84 5.50
C PRO A 155 5.97 15.20 5.59
N ILE A 156 6.80 14.21 5.88
CA ILE A 156 8.24 14.34 6.07
C ILE A 156 8.86 13.12 5.39
N ARG A 157 9.71 13.35 4.39
CA ARG A 157 10.52 12.29 3.78
C ARG A 157 11.49 11.73 4.81
N TYR A 158 11.65 10.41 4.85
CA TYR A 158 12.59 9.75 5.73
C TYR A 158 13.14 8.48 5.10
N ASN A 159 14.40 8.20 5.44
CA ASN A 159 15.07 6.95 5.15
C ASN A 159 16.10 6.73 6.28
N SER A 160 15.81 5.87 7.24
CA SER A 160 16.64 5.69 8.45
C SER A 160 16.71 4.22 8.87
N PRO A 161 17.68 3.83 9.73
CA PRO A 161 17.66 2.51 10.34
C PRO A 161 16.31 2.19 11.00
N PHE A 162 15.81 0.97 10.82
CA PHE A 162 14.55 0.54 11.39
C PHE A 162 14.78 -0.08 12.77
N THR A 163 14.46 0.67 13.83
CA THR A 163 14.69 0.25 15.22
C THR A 163 13.39 0.36 16.05
N PRO A 164 12.36 -0.46 15.76
CA PRO A 164 11.09 -0.39 16.48
C PRO A 164 11.24 -0.80 17.95
N SER A 165 10.30 -0.38 18.80
CA SER A 165 10.27 -0.78 20.21
C SER A 165 9.84 -2.23 20.38
N ASN A 166 10.66 -3.04 21.02
CA ASN A 166 10.36 -4.41 21.38
C ASN A 166 9.69 -4.46 22.75
N LYS A 167 8.37 -4.74 22.76
CA LYS A 167 7.57 -4.82 24.00
C LYS A 167 8.05 -5.89 24.97
N GLY A 168 8.66 -6.98 24.49
CA GLY A 168 9.12 -8.07 25.35
C GLY A 168 10.36 -7.73 26.17
N SER A 169 11.23 -6.84 25.64
CA SER A 169 12.45 -6.39 26.34
C SER A 169 12.35 -4.96 26.88
N GLY A 170 11.38 -4.16 26.44
CA GLY A 170 11.27 -2.74 26.78
C GLY A 170 12.32 -1.86 26.08
N THR A 171 13.12 -2.42 25.17
CA THR A 171 14.21 -1.73 24.45
C THR A 171 13.89 -1.59 22.96
N LEU A 172 14.64 -0.76 22.24
CA LEU A 172 14.59 -0.74 20.78
C LEU A 172 15.25 -2.00 20.21
N CYS A 173 14.80 -2.44 19.04
CA CYS A 173 15.54 -3.41 18.23
C CYS A 173 16.94 -2.85 17.90
N PRO A 174 17.99 -3.70 17.83
CA PRO A 174 19.33 -3.28 17.50
C PRO A 174 19.39 -2.51 16.19
N SER A 175 20.28 -1.52 16.09
CA SER A 175 20.49 -0.83 14.82
C SER A 175 21.28 -1.73 13.87
N ASN A 176 20.69 -2.03 12.71
CA ASN A 176 21.35 -2.70 11.60
C ASN A 176 21.30 -1.77 10.38
N PRO A 177 22.44 -1.32 9.80
CA PRO A 177 22.44 -0.39 8.68
C PRO A 177 21.74 -0.95 7.43
N ASN A 178 21.66 -2.28 7.32
CA ASN A 178 21.00 -3.00 6.23
C ASN A 178 19.49 -3.19 6.46
N ILE A 179 18.92 -2.74 7.58
CA ILE A 179 17.47 -2.83 7.83
C ILE A 179 16.95 -1.42 8.06
N ARG A 180 16.17 -0.92 7.10
CA ARG A 180 15.80 0.49 7.03
C ARG A 180 14.30 0.66 6.94
N ILE A 181 13.81 1.77 7.48
CA ILE A 181 12.44 2.24 7.30
C ILE A 181 12.49 3.45 6.36
N ILE A 182 11.61 3.45 5.36
CA ILE A 182 11.59 4.48 4.31
C ILE A 182 10.16 4.89 3.96
N ASP A 183 9.96 6.15 3.60
CA ASP A 183 8.66 6.64 3.10
C ASP A 183 8.46 6.30 1.61
N GLY A 184 7.21 6.40 1.15
CA GLY A 184 6.84 6.05 -0.22
C GLY A 184 7.55 6.90 -1.28
N ALA A 185 7.66 8.21 -1.10
CA ALA A 185 8.26 9.07 -2.11
C ALA A 185 9.75 8.76 -2.26
N SER A 186 10.47 8.66 -1.13
CA SER A 186 11.89 8.26 -1.14
C SER A 186 12.11 6.86 -1.68
N PHE A 187 11.20 5.91 -1.44
CA PHE A 187 11.32 4.55 -1.99
C PHE A 187 11.02 4.48 -3.48
N TYR A 188 10.01 5.20 -3.97
CA TYR A 188 9.74 5.33 -5.40
C TYR A 188 10.91 5.97 -6.14
N GLU A 189 11.53 7.01 -5.56
CA GLU A 189 12.76 7.61 -6.08
C GLU A 189 13.92 6.61 -6.12
N LEU A 190 14.11 5.83 -5.05
CA LEU A 190 15.12 4.76 -5.02
C LEU A 190 14.89 3.69 -6.11
N VAL A 191 13.64 3.30 -6.32
CA VAL A 191 13.27 2.25 -7.28
C VAL A 191 13.47 2.73 -8.72
N THR A 192 12.93 3.91 -9.03
CA THR A 192 12.82 4.46 -10.39
C THR A 192 13.98 5.36 -10.81
N GLY A 193 14.75 5.89 -9.85
CA GLY A 193 15.73 6.96 -10.09
C GLY A 193 15.11 8.35 -10.29
N ARG A 194 13.80 8.51 -10.07
CA ARG A 194 13.08 9.78 -10.31
C ARG A 194 12.56 10.41 -9.00
N PRO A 195 12.90 11.67 -8.70
CA PRO A 195 12.49 12.33 -7.44
C PRO A 195 11.00 12.40 -7.17
N ASP A 196 10.19 12.46 -8.23
CA ASP A 196 8.75 12.71 -8.16
C ASP A 196 7.92 11.51 -8.66
N ALA A 197 8.51 10.33 -8.84
CA ALA A 197 7.82 9.16 -9.42
C ALA A 197 6.48 8.83 -8.74
N LEU A 198 6.39 8.91 -7.41
CA LEU A 198 5.13 8.64 -6.72
C LEU A 198 4.05 9.70 -7.01
N GLN A 199 4.45 10.96 -7.17
CA GLN A 199 3.55 12.06 -7.55
C GLN A 199 3.12 11.94 -9.02
N GLU A 200 4.05 11.55 -9.91
CA GLU A 200 3.76 11.25 -11.31
C GLU A 200 2.70 10.14 -11.41
N LEU A 201 2.89 9.03 -10.69
CA LEU A 201 1.89 7.95 -10.59
C LEU A 201 0.53 8.49 -10.16
N HIS A 202 0.49 9.22 -9.04
CA HIS A 202 -0.75 9.75 -8.50
C HIS A 202 -1.47 10.68 -9.49
N SER A 203 -0.72 11.47 -10.24
CA SER A 203 -1.26 12.40 -11.24
C SER A 203 -1.77 11.69 -12.50
N ALA A 204 -1.16 10.57 -12.86
CA ALA A 204 -1.58 9.72 -13.98
C ALA A 204 -2.82 8.87 -13.68
N LEU A 205 -3.01 8.47 -12.41
CA LEU A 205 -4.08 7.56 -11.99
C LEU A 205 -5.49 7.98 -12.43
N PRO A 206 -5.93 9.25 -12.32
CA PRO A 206 -7.25 9.65 -12.77
C PRO A 206 -7.51 9.33 -14.25
N HIS A 207 -6.54 9.61 -15.12
CA HIS A 207 -6.65 9.30 -16.54
C HIS A 207 -6.67 7.79 -16.78
N ALA A 208 -5.80 7.04 -16.12
CA ALA A 208 -5.78 5.59 -16.25
C ALA A 208 -7.08 4.93 -15.77
N ILE A 209 -7.68 5.44 -14.69
CA ILE A 209 -8.97 4.96 -14.17
C ILE A 209 -10.09 5.23 -15.18
N GLU A 210 -10.20 6.46 -15.69
CA GLU A 210 -11.23 6.84 -16.67
C GLU A 210 -11.09 6.03 -17.97
N TYR A 211 -9.86 5.85 -18.46
CA TYR A 211 -9.58 5.02 -19.62
C TYR A 211 -10.02 3.56 -19.42
N ILE A 212 -9.63 2.94 -18.30
CA ILE A 212 -10.01 1.55 -18.01
C ILE A 212 -11.52 1.39 -17.87
N LEU A 213 -12.19 2.33 -17.20
CA LEU A 213 -13.63 2.27 -17.02
C LEU A 213 -14.37 2.40 -18.35
N SER A 214 -13.95 3.30 -19.23
CA SER A 214 -14.54 3.49 -20.55
C SER A 214 -14.24 2.31 -21.48
N GLU A 215 -12.96 2.03 -21.71
CA GLU A 215 -12.49 1.21 -22.84
C GLU A 215 -12.46 -0.29 -22.51
N ARG A 216 -12.27 -0.67 -21.25
CA ARG A 216 -12.15 -2.09 -20.85
C ARG A 216 -13.33 -2.61 -20.03
N LEU A 217 -13.97 -1.75 -19.24
CA LEU A 217 -15.06 -2.14 -18.33
C LEU A 217 -16.45 -1.67 -18.77
N GLY A 218 -16.55 -0.97 -19.90
CA GLY A 218 -17.83 -0.61 -20.54
C GLY A 218 -18.64 0.47 -19.82
N GLN A 219 -18.02 1.26 -18.94
CA GLN A 219 -18.63 2.39 -18.24
C GLN A 219 -18.33 3.69 -18.98
N GLN A 220 -18.88 3.81 -20.20
CA GLN A 220 -18.70 4.98 -21.06
C GLN A 220 -19.17 6.26 -20.38
N GLY A 221 -18.41 7.35 -20.56
CA GLY A 221 -18.75 8.68 -20.04
C GLY A 221 -18.51 8.88 -18.54
N PHE A 222 -17.92 7.89 -17.84
CA PHE A 222 -17.45 8.11 -16.48
C PHE A 222 -16.28 9.10 -16.47
N SER A 223 -16.38 10.11 -15.62
CA SER A 223 -15.26 10.98 -15.25
C SER A 223 -15.26 11.16 -13.75
N ILE A 224 -14.07 11.25 -13.15
CA ILE A 224 -13.93 11.43 -11.71
C ILE A 224 -14.42 12.84 -11.35
N PRO A 225 -15.52 12.97 -10.58
CA PRO A 225 -16.00 14.27 -10.14
C PRO A 225 -14.98 14.90 -9.18
N ASP A 226 -14.85 16.23 -9.22
CA ASP A 226 -14.00 17.00 -8.32
C ASP A 226 -12.55 16.49 -8.25
N LYS A 227 -11.98 16.07 -9.40
CA LYS A 227 -10.63 15.51 -9.53
C LYS A 227 -9.55 16.30 -8.77
N ASP A 228 -9.60 17.63 -8.81
CA ASP A 228 -8.66 18.50 -8.11
C ASP A 228 -8.71 18.32 -6.58
N SER A 229 -9.89 18.03 -6.03
CA SER A 229 -10.04 17.75 -4.59
C SER A 229 -9.35 16.45 -4.19
N PHE A 230 -9.44 15.42 -5.04
CA PHE A 230 -8.71 14.17 -4.83
C PHE A 230 -7.20 14.36 -4.97
N ILE A 231 -6.76 15.17 -5.94
CA ILE A 231 -5.34 15.48 -6.14
C ILE A 231 -4.72 16.16 -4.91
N LYS A 232 -5.44 17.09 -4.28
CA LYS A 232 -4.98 17.83 -3.10
C LYS A 232 -4.62 16.94 -1.90
N TYR A 233 -5.26 15.76 -1.77
CA TYR A 233 -4.95 14.85 -0.66
C TYR A 233 -3.52 14.30 -0.72
N PHE A 234 -2.92 14.23 -1.91
CA PHE A 234 -1.51 13.86 -2.05
C PHE A 234 -0.59 14.89 -1.38
N GLY A 235 -0.84 16.18 -1.62
CA GLY A 235 -0.09 17.27 -0.98
C GLY A 235 -0.19 17.21 0.55
N LEU A 236 -1.37 16.91 1.11
CA LEU A 236 -1.51 16.74 2.55
C LEU A 236 -0.69 15.57 3.12
N ALA A 237 -0.48 14.51 2.33
CA ALA A 237 0.26 13.33 2.76
C ALA A 237 1.78 13.52 2.69
N TYR A 238 2.29 14.32 1.76
CA TYR A 238 3.73 14.46 1.49
C TYR A 238 4.32 15.85 1.71
N GLY A 239 3.49 16.88 1.89
CA GLY A 239 3.91 18.26 2.09
C GLY A 239 3.93 19.03 0.78
#